data_AF-A0A6G3Q364-F1
#
_entry.id   AF-A0A6G3Q364-F1
#
_cell.length_a   1.000
_cell.length_b   1.000
_cell.length_c   1.000
_cell.angle_alpha   90.00
_cell.angle_beta   90.00
_cell.angle_gamma   90.00
#
_symmetry.space_group_name_H-M   'P 1'
#
loop_
_entity.id
_entity.type
_entity.pdbx_description
1 polymer ?
#
loop_
_entity_poly.entity_id
_entity_poly.type
_entity_poly.pdbx_seq_one_letter_code
_entity_poly.pdbx_strand_id
1 'polypeptide(L)'
;MKVSRIAATGVLAGATVLVLSGPAFAHVSVSAEGTAAKGGYATVNFKVPNERDNASTTKLEVSFPTEHPLASVMPEVIPGWTAKVTKAKLAKPLEMHGEKITEAVSKVTWTADAGKGIQAGFFQKFPLSLGQLPEDTDELVFKALQTYSNKEVVRWIEVQKDGAEEPDNPAPVLALSAATEDHHGGSAASAEPTDQAEQAAAKTTTTVAEPADSSDTTARVLGVVGIVVGVAGVAYGVAGRRRTTV
;
A
#
# COMPACT_ATOMS: atom_id res chain seq x y z
N MET A 1 -9.58 29.09 -43.24
CA MET A 1 -10.41 28.87 -42.03
C MET A 1 -10.37 27.43 -41.46
N LYS A 2 -9.92 26.40 -42.18
CA LYS A 2 -9.87 25.00 -41.66
C LYS A 2 -8.70 24.71 -40.68
N VAL A 3 -7.58 25.42 -40.82
CA VAL A 3 -6.38 25.23 -39.96
C VAL A 3 -6.58 25.72 -38.52
N SER A 4 -7.35 26.81 -38.34
CA SER A 4 -7.63 27.41 -37.03
C SER A 4 -8.50 26.52 -36.13
N ARG A 5 -9.38 25.70 -36.71
CA ARG A 5 -10.24 24.79 -35.94
C ARG A 5 -9.50 23.55 -35.43
N ILE A 6 -8.54 23.03 -36.19
CA ILE A 6 -7.70 21.88 -35.79
C ILE A 6 -6.72 22.29 -34.69
N ALA A 7 -6.17 23.50 -34.77
CA ALA A 7 -5.31 24.05 -33.72
C ALA A 7 -6.06 24.22 -32.38
N ALA A 8 -7.31 24.71 -32.41
CA ALA A 8 -8.11 24.91 -31.19
C ALA A 8 -8.48 23.59 -30.49
N THR A 9 -8.85 22.53 -31.22
CA THR A 9 -9.13 21.21 -30.63
C THR A 9 -7.87 20.51 -30.12
N GLY A 10 -6.73 20.70 -30.78
CA GLY A 10 -5.44 20.15 -30.33
C GLY A 10 -4.97 20.77 -29.02
N VAL A 11 -5.12 22.09 -28.85
CA VAL A 11 -4.79 22.80 -27.60
C VAL A 11 -5.71 22.37 -26.46
N LEU A 12 -7.02 22.23 -26.72
CA LEU A 12 -7.97 21.83 -25.67
C LEU A 12 -7.74 20.38 -25.20
N ALA A 13 -7.44 19.45 -26.13
CA ALA A 13 -7.13 18.06 -25.81
C ALA A 13 -5.76 17.90 -25.14
N GLY A 14 -4.75 18.69 -25.53
CA GLY A 14 -3.45 18.71 -24.87
C GLY A 14 -3.52 19.29 -23.45
N ALA A 15 -4.32 20.33 -23.25
CA ALA A 15 -4.54 20.93 -21.94
C ALA A 15 -5.28 19.99 -20.98
N THR A 16 -6.28 19.23 -21.44
CA THR A 16 -6.96 18.24 -20.58
C THR A 16 -6.05 17.08 -20.19
N VAL A 17 -5.15 16.62 -21.06
CA VAL A 17 -4.17 15.56 -20.71
C VAL A 17 -3.16 16.06 -19.66
N LEU A 18 -2.65 17.28 -19.79
CA LEU A 18 -1.70 17.85 -18.82
C LEU A 18 -2.33 18.15 -17.45
N VAL A 19 -3.64 18.41 -17.40
CA VAL A 19 -4.37 18.62 -16.13
C VAL A 19 -4.70 17.29 -15.43
N LEU A 20 -4.73 16.18 -16.16
CA LEU A 20 -5.04 14.84 -15.60
C LEU A 20 -3.80 13.98 -15.34
N SER A 21 -2.61 14.40 -15.80
CA SER A 21 -1.35 13.76 -15.41
C SER A 21 -0.98 14.17 -13.99
N GLY A 22 -1.53 13.46 -13.00
CA GLY A 22 -1.01 13.52 -11.63
C GLY A 22 0.49 13.15 -11.62
N PRO A 23 1.26 13.63 -10.64
CA PRO A 23 2.66 13.24 -10.50
C PRO A 23 2.76 11.72 -10.44
N ALA A 24 3.59 11.12 -11.29
CA ALA A 24 3.96 9.73 -11.12
C ALA A 24 4.91 9.64 -9.92
N PHE A 25 4.35 9.53 -8.72
CA PHE A 25 5.10 9.43 -7.49
C PHE A 25 5.94 8.14 -7.48
N ALA A 26 7.26 8.30 -7.53
CA ALA A 26 8.23 7.22 -7.39
C ALA A 26 8.93 7.26 -6.01
N HIS A 27 8.20 7.74 -4.99
CA HIS A 27 8.69 7.74 -3.61
C HIS A 27 8.75 6.33 -3.02
N VAL A 28 9.68 6.09 -2.11
CA VAL A 28 9.59 4.93 -1.22
C VAL A 28 8.36 5.11 -0.34
N SER A 29 7.49 4.11 -0.30
CA SER A 29 6.28 4.15 0.51
C SER A 29 6.15 2.89 1.37
N VAL A 30 5.32 2.99 2.41
CA VAL A 30 5.00 1.87 3.29
C VAL A 30 3.48 1.71 3.37
N SER A 31 3.01 0.46 3.31
CA SER A 31 1.58 0.15 3.41
C SER A 31 1.36 -1.21 4.06
N ALA A 32 0.33 -1.33 4.90
CA ALA A 32 -0.08 -2.61 5.47
C ALA A 32 -0.72 -3.53 4.42
N GLU A 33 -0.49 -4.83 4.56
CA GLU A 33 -1.31 -5.86 3.93
C GLU A 33 -2.58 -6.05 4.76
N GLY A 34 -3.60 -5.25 4.46
CA GLY A 34 -4.81 -5.17 5.27
C GLY A 34 -4.71 -4.05 6.30
N THR A 35 -4.94 -4.39 7.57
CA THR A 35 -5.08 -3.40 8.66
C THR A 35 -3.85 -3.39 9.55
N ALA A 36 -3.31 -2.21 9.83
CA ALA A 36 -2.31 -1.98 10.87
C ALA A 36 -2.98 -1.39 12.12
N ALA A 37 -3.66 -2.24 12.89
CA ALA A 37 -4.35 -1.81 14.10
C ALA A 37 -3.38 -1.52 15.24
N LYS A 38 -3.63 -0.43 15.97
CA LYS A 38 -2.98 -0.13 17.26
C LYS A 38 -3.05 -1.34 18.19
N GLY A 39 -1.93 -1.67 18.85
CA GLY A 39 -1.84 -2.85 19.71
C GLY A 39 -1.80 -4.18 18.96
N GLY A 40 -1.87 -4.19 17.62
CA GLY A 40 -1.91 -5.39 16.80
C GLY A 40 -0.54 -5.79 16.24
N TYR A 41 -0.57 -6.86 15.44
CA TYR A 41 0.53 -7.22 14.53
C TYR A 41 0.07 -6.96 13.10
N ALA A 42 0.97 -6.52 12.24
CA ALA A 42 0.66 -6.29 10.84
C ALA A 42 1.83 -6.66 9.95
N THR A 43 1.53 -7.21 8.77
CA THR A 43 2.50 -7.28 7.68
C THR A 43 2.44 -5.96 6.91
N VAL A 44 3.58 -5.33 6.71
CA VAL A 44 3.71 -4.10 5.94
C VAL A 44 4.72 -4.28 4.81
N ASN A 45 4.55 -3.54 3.73
CA ASN A 45 5.45 -3.54 2.60
C ASN A 45 6.09 -2.18 2.41
N PHE A 46 7.42 -2.14 2.39
CA PHE A 46 8.13 -1.01 1.81
C PHE A 46 8.20 -1.21 0.30
N LYS A 47 7.49 -0.39 -0.47
CA LYS A 47 7.58 -0.38 -1.93
C LYS A 47 8.68 0.59 -2.34
N VAL A 48 9.70 0.08 -3.02
CA VAL A 48 10.87 0.85 -3.46
C VAL A 48 10.96 0.80 -4.97
N PRO A 49 10.65 1.89 -5.68
CA PRO A 49 10.90 2.01 -7.11
C PRO A 49 12.36 2.41 -7.39
N ASN A 50 12.85 2.09 -8.58
CA ASN A 50 14.13 2.59 -9.08
C ASN A 50 13.90 3.79 -10.01
N GLU A 51 14.49 4.92 -9.64
CA GLU A 51 14.40 6.21 -10.36
C GLU A 51 15.68 6.58 -11.12
N ARG A 52 16.55 5.61 -11.43
CA ARG A 52 17.80 5.81 -12.16
C ARG A 52 17.82 4.94 -13.41
N ASP A 53 17.95 5.60 -14.56
CA ASP A 53 17.99 4.91 -15.86
C ASP A 53 19.25 4.06 -16.07
N ASN A 54 20.33 4.39 -15.35
CA ASN A 54 21.67 3.82 -15.54
C ASN A 54 22.23 3.13 -14.30
N ALA A 55 21.42 2.93 -13.26
CA ALA A 55 21.85 2.28 -12.02
C ALA A 55 20.74 1.41 -11.44
N SER A 56 21.12 0.34 -10.76
CA SER A 56 20.19 -0.51 -10.01
C SER A 56 20.18 -0.12 -8.53
N THR A 57 19.04 -0.18 -7.85
CA THR A 57 19.03 -0.14 -6.38
C THR A 57 19.63 -1.43 -5.83
N THR A 58 20.66 -1.31 -5.01
CA THR A 58 21.42 -2.44 -4.45
C THR A 58 21.29 -2.58 -2.94
N LYS A 59 20.81 -1.54 -2.25
CA LYS A 59 20.58 -1.58 -0.81
C LYS A 59 19.42 -0.68 -0.40
N LEU A 60 18.63 -1.19 0.54
CA LEU A 60 17.64 -0.42 1.27
C LEU A 60 17.96 -0.49 2.77
N GLU A 61 18.04 0.66 3.43
CA GLU A 61 18.12 0.74 4.88
C GLU A 61 16.89 1.47 5.41
N VAL A 62 16.12 0.82 6.29
CA VAL A 62 14.95 1.42 6.95
C VAL A 62 15.24 1.54 8.43
N SER A 63 15.23 2.78 8.92
CA SER A 63 15.36 3.10 10.35
C SER A 63 13.99 3.16 11.00
N PHE A 64 13.87 2.49 12.14
CA PHE A 64 12.63 2.40 12.90
C PHE A 64 12.48 3.59 13.85
N PRO A 65 11.25 4.07 14.10
CA PRO A 65 11.01 5.18 15.02
C PRO A 65 11.56 4.90 16.43
N THR A 66 12.29 5.85 17.01
CA THR A 66 12.80 5.73 18.39
C THR A 66 11.77 6.12 19.43
N GLU A 67 10.83 6.99 19.08
CA GLU A 67 9.76 7.45 19.97
C GLU A 67 8.72 6.35 20.21
N HIS A 68 8.46 5.52 19.20
CA HIS A 68 7.57 4.36 19.28
C HIS A 68 8.33 3.09 18.84
N PRO A 69 9.20 2.55 19.72
CA PRO A 69 10.06 1.43 19.36
C PRO A 69 9.27 0.13 19.17
N LEU A 70 9.66 -0.65 18.16
CA LEU A 70 9.06 -1.95 17.85
C LEU A 70 9.96 -3.09 18.32
N ALA A 71 9.42 -3.96 19.17
CA ALA A 71 10.15 -5.10 19.73
C ALA A 71 10.24 -6.28 18.74
N SER A 72 9.19 -6.52 17.95
CA SER A 72 9.14 -7.56 16.92
C SER A 72 9.11 -6.94 15.52
N VAL A 73 10.15 -7.23 14.75
CA VAL A 73 10.26 -6.90 13.33
C VAL A 73 10.88 -8.09 12.64
N MET A 74 10.14 -8.72 11.74
CA MET A 74 10.59 -9.90 11.01
C MET A 74 10.50 -9.67 9.51
N PRO A 75 11.65 -9.57 8.80
CA PRO A 75 11.66 -9.49 7.35
C PRO A 75 11.31 -10.83 6.71
N GLU A 76 10.52 -10.76 5.64
CA GLU A 76 10.30 -11.90 4.75
C GLU A 76 11.57 -12.19 3.94
N VAL A 77 11.79 -13.48 3.63
CA VAL A 77 12.91 -13.90 2.78
C VAL A 77 12.61 -13.52 1.33
N ILE A 78 13.48 -12.71 0.73
CA ILE A 78 13.37 -12.27 -0.66
C ILE A 78 14.51 -12.91 -1.46
N PRO A 79 14.24 -13.75 -2.47
CA PRO A 79 15.29 -14.34 -3.30
C PRO A 79 16.22 -13.28 -3.91
N GLY A 80 17.53 -13.45 -3.76
CA GLY A 80 18.53 -12.51 -4.26
C GLY A 80 18.78 -11.30 -3.36
N TRP A 81 18.19 -11.26 -2.16
CA TRP A 81 18.41 -10.21 -1.17
C TRP A 81 18.68 -10.79 0.22
N THR A 82 19.64 -10.20 0.92
CA THR A 82 19.95 -10.52 2.31
C THR A 82 19.43 -9.42 3.23
N ALA A 83 18.59 -9.79 4.21
CA ALA A 83 18.09 -8.88 5.24
C ALA A 83 18.92 -9.00 6.53
N LYS A 84 19.28 -7.85 7.13
CA LYS A 84 19.93 -7.77 8.44
C LYS A 84 19.11 -6.88 9.37
N VAL A 85 18.65 -7.45 10.48
CA VAL A 85 17.95 -6.74 11.55
C VAL A 85 18.96 -6.28 12.59
N THR A 86 18.94 -5.01 12.93
CA THR A 86 19.80 -4.40 13.96
C THR A 86 18.92 -3.95 15.12
N LYS A 87 19.31 -4.32 16.34
CA LYS A 87 18.66 -3.88 17.58
C LYS A 87 19.49 -2.81 18.27
N ALA A 88 18.84 -1.97 19.06
CA ALA A 88 19.47 -0.99 19.92
C ALA A 88 18.83 -1.00 21.31
N LYS A 89 19.63 -0.63 22.31
CA LYS A 89 19.15 -0.47 23.68
C LYS A 89 18.18 0.71 23.76
N LEU A 90 17.07 0.48 24.42
CA LEU A 90 16.04 1.48 24.65
C LEU A 90 16.41 2.40 25.80
N ALA A 91 16.07 3.68 25.64
CA ALA A 91 16.14 4.65 26.73
C ALA A 91 15.10 4.33 27.83
N LYS A 92 13.92 3.86 27.42
CA LYS A 92 12.83 3.40 28.30
C LYS A 92 12.47 1.96 27.92
N PRO A 93 12.51 1.00 28.86
CA PRO A 93 12.08 -0.37 28.58
C PRO A 93 10.61 -0.40 28.13
N LEU A 94 10.30 -1.28 27.20
CA LEU A 94 8.91 -1.61 26.83
C LEU A 94 8.40 -2.71 27.75
N GLU A 95 7.12 -2.67 28.09
CA GLU A 95 6.45 -3.78 28.74
C GLU A 95 5.63 -4.54 27.69
N MET A 96 5.91 -5.82 27.53
CA MET A 96 5.17 -6.69 26.62
C MET A 96 4.97 -8.04 27.30
N HIS A 97 3.72 -8.48 27.41
CA HIS A 97 3.33 -9.72 28.12
C HIS A 97 3.87 -9.81 29.56
N GLY A 98 3.99 -8.68 30.25
CA GLY A 98 4.53 -8.61 31.62
C GLY A 98 6.06 -8.68 31.73
N GLU A 99 6.77 -8.77 30.60
CA GLU A 99 8.23 -8.73 30.54
C GLU A 99 8.75 -7.35 30.16
N LYS A 100 9.89 -6.97 30.73
CA LYS A 100 10.58 -5.72 30.39
C LYS A 100 11.58 -5.96 29.26
N ILE A 101 11.29 -5.38 28.11
CA ILE A 101 12.13 -5.42 26.92
C ILE A 101 13.02 -4.18 26.92
N THR A 102 14.33 -4.41 26.92
CA THR A 102 15.33 -3.34 26.98
C THR A 102 16.00 -3.05 25.64
N GLU A 103 15.68 -3.82 24.60
CA GLU A 103 16.17 -3.62 23.24
C GLU A 103 15.03 -3.69 22.23
N ALA A 104 15.04 -2.80 21.25
CA ALA A 104 14.10 -2.83 20.13
C ALA A 104 14.85 -2.79 18.81
N VAL A 105 14.15 -3.13 17.73
CA VAL A 105 14.71 -3.03 16.39
C VAL A 105 14.87 -1.56 16.02
N SER A 106 16.09 -1.19 15.65
CA SER A 106 16.44 0.19 15.26
C SER A 106 16.58 0.33 13.76
N LYS A 107 16.97 -0.74 13.05
CA LYS A 107 17.18 -0.71 11.61
C LYS A 107 17.01 -2.08 10.98
N VAL A 108 16.42 -2.13 9.79
CA VAL A 108 16.51 -3.28 8.88
C VAL A 108 17.26 -2.85 7.62
N THR A 109 18.19 -3.68 7.17
CA THR A 109 18.99 -3.44 5.97
C THR A 109 18.85 -4.60 5.02
N TRP A 110 18.37 -4.34 3.80
CA TRP A 110 18.39 -5.30 2.70
C TRP A 110 19.53 -4.97 1.75
N THR A 111 20.31 -5.98 1.39
CA THR A 111 21.39 -5.87 0.39
C THR A 111 21.15 -6.88 -0.72
N ALA A 112 21.15 -6.42 -1.96
CA ALA A 112 21.00 -7.28 -3.12
C ALA A 112 22.27 -8.08 -3.36
N ASP A 113 22.10 -9.34 -3.76
CA ASP A 113 23.18 -10.12 -4.36
C ASP A 113 23.62 -9.49 -5.69
N ALA A 114 24.82 -9.85 -6.15
CA ALA A 114 25.37 -9.34 -7.39
C ALA A 114 24.38 -9.55 -8.57
N GLY A 115 23.97 -8.46 -9.21
CA GLY A 115 23.04 -8.47 -10.34
C GLY A 115 21.56 -8.72 -9.98
N LYS A 116 21.19 -8.75 -8.69
CA LYS A 116 19.81 -8.94 -8.22
C LYS A 116 19.13 -7.66 -7.72
N GLY A 117 19.79 -6.52 -7.89
CA GLY A 117 19.23 -5.21 -7.55
C GLY A 117 18.02 -4.83 -8.40
N ILE A 118 17.22 -3.89 -7.92
CA ILE A 118 16.05 -3.37 -8.64
C ILE A 118 16.56 -2.64 -9.88
N GLN A 119 16.19 -3.06 -11.08
CA GLN A 119 16.62 -2.42 -12.33
C GLN A 119 15.80 -1.15 -12.63
N ALA A 120 16.30 -0.31 -13.53
CA ALA A 120 15.59 0.89 -14.00
C ALA A 120 14.16 0.55 -14.47
N GLY A 121 13.17 1.34 -14.04
CA GLY A 121 11.76 1.16 -14.40
C GLY A 121 11.02 0.06 -13.64
N PHE A 122 11.68 -0.62 -12.70
CA PHE A 122 11.05 -1.62 -11.83
C PHE A 122 10.96 -1.13 -10.38
N PHE A 123 10.13 -1.82 -9.58
CA PHE A 123 10.07 -1.66 -8.14
C PHE A 123 10.21 -3.03 -7.46
N GLN A 124 10.56 -3.01 -6.17
CA GLN A 124 10.56 -4.18 -5.30
C GLN A 124 9.76 -3.86 -4.04
N LYS A 125 9.06 -4.86 -3.51
CA LYS A 125 8.48 -4.80 -2.16
C LYS A 125 9.42 -5.45 -1.16
N PHE A 126 9.53 -4.86 0.02
CA PHE A 126 10.26 -5.41 1.15
C PHE A 126 9.27 -5.63 2.30
N PRO A 127 8.69 -6.85 2.41
CA PRO A 127 7.72 -7.16 3.44
C PRO A 127 8.36 -7.30 4.82
N LEU A 128 7.66 -6.80 5.83
CA LEU A 128 8.02 -6.88 7.24
C LEU A 128 6.77 -7.25 8.04
N SER A 129 6.85 -8.28 8.87
CA SER A 129 5.90 -8.46 9.97
C SER A 129 6.33 -7.59 11.14
N LEU A 130 5.44 -6.70 11.58
CA LEU A 130 5.64 -5.75 12.66
C LEU A 130 4.72 -6.07 13.83
N GLY A 131 5.24 -5.95 15.04
CA GLY A 131 4.39 -5.87 16.23
C GLY A 131 5.17 -5.89 17.55
N GLN A 132 4.49 -5.72 18.68
CA GLN A 132 3.17 -5.13 18.76
C GLN A 132 3.23 -3.66 18.28
N LEU A 133 2.26 -3.22 17.48
CA LEU A 133 2.17 -1.84 17.03
C LEU A 133 1.77 -0.93 18.20
N PRO A 134 2.30 0.30 18.27
CA PRO A 134 2.01 1.21 19.36
C PRO A 134 0.55 1.63 19.40
N GLU A 135 0.05 1.92 20.60
CA GLU A 135 -1.32 2.36 20.84
C GLU A 135 -1.44 3.89 21.00
N ASP A 136 -0.30 4.55 21.22
CA ASP A 136 -0.20 5.97 21.58
C ASP A 136 0.06 6.91 20.40
N THR A 137 0.06 6.40 19.16
CA THR A 137 0.20 7.20 17.93
C THR A 137 -0.75 6.72 16.84
N ASP A 138 -1.12 7.62 15.92
CA ASP A 138 -1.91 7.32 14.72
C ASP A 138 -1.03 6.95 13.52
N GLU A 139 0.28 7.15 13.60
CA GLU A 139 1.19 6.87 12.49
C GLU A 139 2.61 6.52 12.94
N LEU A 140 3.33 5.84 12.06
CA LEU A 140 4.76 5.56 12.19
C LEU A 140 5.52 6.10 10.98
N VAL A 141 6.50 6.95 11.26
CA VAL A 141 7.36 7.56 10.24
C VAL A 141 8.70 6.83 10.18
N PHE A 142 8.99 6.21 9.04
CA PHE A 142 10.21 5.46 8.81
C PHE A 142 11.17 6.26 7.96
N LYS A 143 12.44 6.36 8.38
CA LYS A 143 13.49 6.98 7.56
C LYS A 143 14.16 5.93 6.70
N ALA A 144 14.20 6.12 5.39
CA ALA A 144 14.80 5.15 4.48
C ALA A 144 15.98 5.73 3.69
N LEU A 145 17.00 4.91 3.48
CA LEU A 145 18.13 5.18 2.58
C LEU A 145 18.13 4.17 1.46
N GLN A 146 18.15 4.65 0.22
CA GLN A 146 18.20 3.84 -0.97
C GLN A 146 19.56 4.03 -1.66
N THR A 147 20.37 2.97 -1.69
CA THR A 147 21.68 3.00 -2.35
C THR A 147 21.60 2.37 -3.73
N TYR A 148 22.22 3.03 -4.70
CA TYR A 148 22.30 2.60 -6.09
C TYR A 148 23.69 2.03 -6.43
N SER A 149 23.77 1.28 -7.53
CA SER A 149 25.01 0.64 -8.01
C SER A 149 26.09 1.65 -8.43
N ASN A 150 25.70 2.88 -8.76
CA ASN A 150 26.61 4.00 -9.03
C ASN A 150 27.15 4.68 -7.74
N LYS A 151 26.84 4.12 -6.55
CA LYS A 151 27.17 4.62 -5.20
C LYS A 151 26.37 5.84 -4.74
N GLU A 152 25.38 6.28 -5.52
CA GLU A 152 24.45 7.31 -5.07
C GLU A 152 23.57 6.80 -3.93
N VAL A 153 23.23 7.69 -3.00
CA VAL A 153 22.33 7.40 -1.88
C VAL A 153 21.23 8.45 -1.83
N VAL A 154 20.01 8.04 -2.10
CA VAL A 154 18.79 8.84 -1.92
C VAL A 154 18.29 8.67 -0.49
N ARG A 155 17.84 9.78 0.12
CA ARG A 155 17.47 9.87 1.54
C ARG A 155 15.99 10.20 1.68
N TRP A 156 15.16 9.19 1.82
CA TRP A 156 13.72 9.30 2.09
C TRP A 156 13.50 9.57 3.59
N ILE A 157 13.79 10.79 4.02
CA ILE A 157 13.88 11.17 5.44
C ILE A 157 13.14 12.45 5.79
N GLU A 158 12.53 13.11 4.81
CA GLU A 158 11.87 14.40 4.97
C GLU A 158 10.44 14.18 5.50
N VAL A 159 10.13 14.77 6.66
CA VAL A 159 8.80 14.63 7.26
C VAL A 159 7.87 15.67 6.63
N GLN A 160 6.71 15.22 6.14
CA GLN A 160 5.66 16.11 5.66
C GLN A 160 5.24 17.05 6.79
N LYS A 161 5.13 18.35 6.48
CA LYS A 161 4.58 19.35 7.41
C LYS A 161 3.16 19.71 6.98
N ASP A 162 2.28 19.90 7.96
CA ASP A 162 0.91 20.31 7.70
C ASP A 162 0.85 21.61 6.90
N GLY A 163 0.11 21.57 5.79
CA GLY A 163 -0.09 22.72 4.90
C GLY A 163 1.14 23.13 4.08
N ALA A 164 2.25 22.39 4.16
CA ALA A 164 3.41 22.59 3.30
C ALA A 164 3.28 21.77 2.00
N GLU A 165 4.04 22.17 0.97
CA GLU A 165 4.23 21.35 -0.22
C GLU A 165 4.87 19.99 0.14
N GLU A 166 4.62 18.98 -0.68
CA GLU A 166 5.24 17.66 -0.49
C GLU A 166 6.77 17.76 -0.70
N PRO A 167 7.59 17.23 0.23
CA PRO A 167 9.03 17.19 0.06
C PRO A 167 9.45 16.35 -1.16
N ASP A 168 10.67 16.59 -1.66
CA ASP A 168 11.22 15.81 -2.77
C ASP A 168 11.50 14.35 -2.36
N ASN A 169 11.88 14.12 -1.09
CA ASN A 169 12.22 12.79 -0.58
C ASN A 169 11.50 12.48 0.73
N PRO A 170 10.16 12.33 0.70
CA PRO A 170 9.37 12.16 1.90
C PRO A 170 9.71 10.83 2.60
N ALA A 171 9.74 10.87 3.92
CA ALA A 171 9.88 9.69 4.75
C ALA A 171 8.61 8.81 4.63
N PRO A 172 8.73 7.49 4.41
CA PRO A 172 7.58 6.60 4.42
C PRO A 172 6.77 6.68 5.72
N VAL A 173 5.45 6.86 5.61
CA VAL A 173 4.53 6.92 6.75
C VAL A 173 3.53 5.77 6.70
N LEU A 174 3.42 5.02 7.80
CA LEU A 174 2.40 3.99 8.00
C LEU A 174 1.32 4.54 8.92
N ALA A 175 0.11 4.74 8.41
CA ALA A 175 -1.05 5.04 9.25
C ALA A 175 -1.48 3.81 10.05
N LEU A 176 -1.85 4.03 11.31
CA LEU A 176 -2.37 3.02 12.23
C LEU A 176 -3.88 3.22 12.41
N SER A 177 -4.65 2.15 12.27
CA SER A 177 -6.08 2.19 12.55
C SER A 177 -6.35 2.05 14.05
N ALA A 178 -7.60 2.34 14.46
CA ALA A 178 -8.07 2.01 15.80
C ALA A 178 -7.79 0.53 16.15
N ALA A 179 -7.59 0.28 17.44
CA ALA A 179 -7.41 -1.07 17.97
C ALA A 179 -8.66 -1.92 17.67
N THR A 180 -8.44 -3.20 17.35
CA THR A 180 -9.50 -4.19 17.20
C THR A 180 -9.77 -4.85 18.56
N GLU A 181 -11.03 -5.09 18.91
CA GLU A 181 -11.42 -5.67 20.22
C GLU A 181 -10.95 -7.12 20.43
N ASP A 182 -10.35 -7.75 19.42
CA ASP A 182 -9.78 -9.10 19.48
C ASP A 182 -8.41 -9.13 20.18
N HIS A 183 -8.41 -8.81 21.48
CA HIS A 183 -7.31 -9.20 22.35
C HIS A 183 -7.30 -10.73 22.48
N HIS A 184 -6.44 -11.40 21.69
CA HIS A 184 -6.12 -12.81 21.90
C HIS A 184 -5.40 -13.00 23.24
N GLY A 185 -6.18 -13.17 24.29
CA GLY A 185 -5.80 -13.67 25.61
C GLY A 185 -6.88 -14.62 26.08
N GLY A 186 -6.92 -15.82 25.49
CA GLY A 186 -7.97 -16.81 25.69
C GLY A 186 -8.11 -17.25 27.16
N SER A 187 -9.22 -16.86 27.78
CA SER A 187 -9.80 -17.59 28.92
C SER A 187 -10.99 -18.37 28.40
N ALA A 188 -10.73 -19.54 27.80
CA ALA A 188 -11.78 -20.52 27.55
C ALA A 188 -11.86 -21.44 28.77
N ALA A 189 -12.86 -21.20 29.59
CA ALA A 189 -13.30 -22.12 30.63
C ALA A 189 -13.67 -23.47 30.01
N SER A 190 -13.32 -24.54 30.72
CA SER A 190 -13.71 -25.92 30.45
C SER A 190 -15.21 -26.07 30.16
N ALA A 191 -15.52 -26.72 29.05
CA ALA A 191 -16.72 -27.53 28.92
C ALA A 191 -16.36 -28.80 28.13
N GLU A 192 -16.60 -29.95 28.74
CA GLU A 192 -16.38 -31.30 28.23
C GLU A 192 -17.17 -31.61 26.95
N PRO A 193 -16.74 -32.59 26.13
CA PRO A 193 -17.51 -33.09 25.02
C PRO A 193 -18.43 -34.24 25.48
N THR A 194 -19.68 -34.23 25.02
CA THR A 194 -20.50 -35.45 24.97
C THR A 194 -20.95 -35.69 23.54
N ASP A 195 -20.53 -36.83 23.02
CA ASP A 195 -20.97 -37.45 21.78
C ASP A 195 -22.48 -37.68 21.74
N GLN A 196 -23.08 -37.52 20.56
CA GLN A 196 -23.97 -38.53 19.97
C GLN A 196 -24.22 -38.24 18.48
N ALA A 197 -24.00 -39.29 17.68
CA ALA A 197 -24.26 -39.35 16.25
C ALA A 197 -25.71 -39.74 15.97
N GLU A 198 -26.32 -39.24 14.89
CA GLU A 198 -27.19 -40.05 14.03
C GLU A 198 -27.36 -39.42 12.62
N GLN A 199 -27.24 -40.26 11.60
CA GLN A 199 -27.55 -39.97 10.20
C GLN A 199 -29.06 -40.07 9.94
N ALA A 200 -29.62 -39.18 9.11
CA ALA A 200 -30.75 -39.50 8.24
C ALA A 200 -30.85 -38.50 7.08
N ALA A 201 -31.20 -39.04 5.91
CA ALA A 201 -31.14 -38.41 4.61
C ALA A 201 -32.35 -37.54 4.25
N ALA A 202 -32.09 -36.60 3.34
CA ALA A 202 -32.94 -36.07 2.27
C ALA A 202 -34.33 -35.48 2.62
N LYS A 203 -34.43 -34.15 2.51
CA LYS A 203 -35.54 -33.52 1.78
C LYS A 203 -35.15 -32.16 1.20
N THR A 204 -35.14 -32.11 -0.13
CA THR A 204 -35.09 -30.90 -0.96
C THR A 204 -36.32 -30.05 -0.71
N THR A 205 -36.13 -28.81 -0.24
CA THR A 205 -37.12 -27.73 -0.34
C THR A 205 -36.38 -26.44 -0.68
N THR A 206 -36.50 -26.07 -1.95
CA THR A 206 -36.20 -24.77 -2.51
C THR A 206 -36.85 -23.67 -1.68
N THR A 207 -36.05 -22.88 -0.98
CA THR A 207 -36.46 -21.57 -0.45
C THR A 207 -35.72 -20.53 -1.27
N VAL A 208 -36.42 -19.93 -2.23
CA VAL A 208 -35.93 -18.77 -2.97
C VAL A 208 -35.84 -17.62 -1.98
N ALA A 209 -34.61 -17.15 -1.75
CA ALA A 209 -34.36 -15.90 -1.07
C ALA A 209 -34.97 -14.74 -1.88
N GLU A 210 -35.74 -13.89 -1.22
CA GLU A 210 -36.13 -12.58 -1.75
C GLU A 210 -34.87 -11.76 -2.08
N PRO A 211 -34.82 -11.04 -3.21
CA PRO A 211 -33.75 -10.09 -3.43
C PRO A 211 -33.99 -8.85 -2.55
N ALA A 212 -32.96 -8.48 -1.79
CA ALA A 212 -32.89 -7.19 -1.13
C ALA A 212 -32.81 -6.08 -2.20
N ASP A 213 -33.93 -5.40 -2.41
CA ASP A 213 -33.99 -4.12 -3.13
C ASP A 213 -33.29 -3.03 -2.31
N SER A 214 -32.20 -2.45 -2.84
CA SER A 214 -31.88 -1.02 -2.66
C SER A 214 -30.57 -0.52 -3.30
N SER A 215 -29.72 -1.36 -3.93
CA SER A 215 -28.48 -0.88 -4.57
C SER A 215 -28.38 -1.09 -6.09
N ASP A 216 -29.29 -1.86 -6.69
CA ASP A 216 -29.14 -2.31 -8.09
C ASP A 216 -29.72 -1.31 -9.13
N THR A 217 -30.73 -0.51 -8.77
CA THR A 217 -31.37 0.43 -9.70
C THR A 217 -30.44 1.57 -10.11
N THR A 218 -29.71 2.16 -9.16
CA THR A 218 -28.82 3.30 -9.44
C THR A 218 -27.63 2.89 -10.30
N ALA A 219 -27.03 1.72 -10.03
CA ALA A 219 -25.93 1.19 -10.82
C ALA A 219 -26.35 0.90 -12.27
N ARG A 220 -27.54 0.32 -12.47
CA ARG A 220 -28.08 0.06 -13.81
C ARG A 220 -28.44 1.33 -14.56
N VAL A 221 -29.02 2.33 -13.88
CA VAL A 221 -29.35 3.63 -14.50
C VAL A 221 -28.08 4.34 -14.95
N LEU A 222 -27.04 4.39 -14.11
CA LEU A 222 -25.75 4.99 -14.48
C LEU A 222 -25.05 4.20 -15.60
N GLY A 223 -25.12 2.87 -15.58
CA GLY A 223 -24.59 2.01 -16.64
C GLY A 223 -25.28 2.26 -18.00
N VAL A 224 -26.61 2.37 -18.01
CA VAL A 224 -27.39 2.67 -19.23
C VAL A 224 -27.08 4.08 -19.73
N VAL A 225 -27.01 5.08 -18.86
CA VAL A 225 -26.64 6.45 -19.24
C VAL A 225 -25.23 6.49 -19.84
N GLY A 226 -24.27 5.78 -19.24
CA GLY A 226 -22.89 5.67 -19.76
C GLY A 226 -22.83 5.05 -21.15
N ILE A 227 -23.61 3.98 -21.40
CA ILE A 227 -23.69 3.35 -22.72
C ILE A 227 -24.31 4.30 -23.75
N VAL A 228 -25.39 5.00 -23.42
CA VAL A 228 -26.05 5.95 -24.33
C VAL A 228 -25.11 7.09 -24.71
N VAL A 229 -24.38 7.65 -23.74
CA VAL A 229 -23.39 8.70 -24.00
C VAL A 229 -22.22 8.17 -24.84
N GLY A 230 -21.73 6.95 -24.55
CA GLY A 230 -20.69 6.30 -25.33
C GLY A 230 -21.10 6.07 -26.80
N VAL A 231 -22.31 5.56 -27.02
CA VAL A 231 -22.85 5.32 -28.37
C VAL A 231 -23.06 6.63 -29.13
N ALA A 232 -23.58 7.68 -28.46
CA ALA A 232 -23.72 9.00 -29.07
C ALA A 232 -22.36 9.61 -29.46
N GLY A 233 -21.33 9.43 -28.62
CA GLY A 233 -19.96 9.85 -28.91
C GLY A 233 -19.35 9.13 -30.12
N VAL A 234 -19.54 7.81 -30.21
CA VAL A 234 -19.07 7.02 -31.36
C VAL A 234 -19.82 7.41 -32.64
N ALA A 235 -21.14 7.58 -32.58
CA ALA A 235 -21.95 8.00 -33.72
C ALA A 235 -21.56 9.40 -34.22
N TYR A 236 -21.30 10.34 -33.30
CA TYR A 236 -20.82 11.68 -33.64
C TYR A 236 -19.40 11.64 -34.24
N GLY A 237 -18.50 10.81 -33.70
CA GLY A 237 -17.15 10.62 -34.24
C GLY A 237 -17.16 10.02 -35.65
N VAL A 238 -18.02 9.05 -35.92
CA VAL A 238 -18.15 8.42 -37.25
C VAL A 238 -18.83 9.36 -38.24
N ALA A 239 -19.84 10.12 -37.84
CA ALA A 239 -20.49 11.13 -38.68
C ALA A 239 -19.56 12.31 -39.01
N GLY A 240 -18.71 12.73 -38.07
CA GLY A 240 -17.68 13.74 -38.28
C GLY A 240 -16.62 13.30 -39.31
N ARG A 241 -16.22 12.02 -39.29
CA ARG A 241 -15.25 11.46 -40.24
C ARG A 241 -15.79 11.40 -41.67
N ARG A 242 -17.10 11.21 -41.86
CA ARG A 242 -17.75 11.14 -43.18
C ARG A 242 -17.97 12.51 -43.85
N ARG A 243 -17.95 13.61 -43.11
CA ARG A 243 -18.09 14.98 -43.69
C ARG A 243 -16.78 15.57 -44.24
N THR A 244 -15.68 14.80 -44.23
CA THR A 244 -14.37 15.25 -44.74
C THR A 244 -14.05 14.68 -46.14
N THR A 245 -15.00 14.02 -46.79
CA THR A 245 -14.87 13.52 -48.16
C THR A 245 -16.01 14.03 -49.04
N VAL A 246 -16.01 15.35 -49.31
CA VAL A 246 -16.46 15.98 -50.56
C VAL A 246 -15.58 17.20 -50.80
#